data_AF-A0AAD9E7M3-F1
#
_entry.id   AF-A0AAD9E7M3-F1
#
_cell.length_a   1.000
_cell.length_b   1.000
_cell.length_c   1.000
_cell.angle_alpha   90.00
_cell.angle_beta   90.00
_cell.angle_gamma   90.00
#
_symmetry.space_group_name_H-M   'P 1'
#
loop_
_entity.id
_entity.type
_entity.pdbx_description
1 polymer ?
#
loop_
_entity_poly.entity_id
_entity_poly.type
_entity_poly.pdbx_seq_one_letter_code
_entity_poly.pdbx_strand_id
1 'polypeptide(L)'
;MLICCKCKAAVRPRRGIESHFRHEHQLKGDVLRDIKDYYSRMDLADPKCTAELDAEDAERLRRGDLKEDMDRDSSWVKRRDEAGSKIKTARENG
;
A
#
# COMPACT_ATOMS: atom_id res chain seq x y z
N MET A 1 -10.49 6.89 4.81
CA MET A 1 -9.31 7.77 4.75
C MET A 1 -9.78 9.22 4.75
N LEU A 2 -9.30 10.07 5.66
CA LEU A 2 -9.68 11.50 5.69
C LEU A 2 -8.60 12.34 5.02
N ILE A 3 -9.01 13.32 4.22
CA ILE A 3 -8.11 14.27 3.57
C ILE A 3 -8.41 15.67 4.11
N CYS A 4 -7.39 16.35 4.61
CA CYS A 4 -7.53 17.74 5.03
C CYS A 4 -7.71 18.63 3.80
N CYS A 5 -8.82 19.36 3.71
CA CYS A 5 -9.08 20.23 2.56
C CYS A 5 -8.11 21.43 2.47
N LYS A 6 -7.55 21.87 3.61
CA LYS A 6 -6.63 23.02 3.70
C LYS A 6 -5.24 22.71 3.17
N CYS A 7 -4.63 21.60 3.58
CA CYS A 7 -3.25 21.24 3.22
C CYS A 7 -3.12 19.97 2.37
N LYS A 8 -4.23 19.33 2.00
CA LYS A 8 -4.29 18.07 1.25
C LYS A 8 -3.59 16.89 1.92
N ALA A 9 -3.20 17.02 3.19
CA ALA A 9 -2.60 15.94 3.96
C ALA A 9 -3.61 14.85 4.28
N ALA A 10 -3.13 13.60 4.29
CA ALA A 10 -3.89 12.47 4.82
C ALA A 10 -3.94 12.56 6.35
N VAL A 11 -5.15 12.54 6.91
CA VAL A 11 -5.39 12.66 8.34
C VAL A 11 -5.91 11.33 8.88
N ARG A 12 -5.30 10.85 9.96
CA ARG A 12 -5.82 9.68 10.65
C ARG A 12 -7.09 10.02 11.41
N PRO A 13 -8.14 9.20 11.32
CA PRO A 13 -9.35 9.38 12.13
C PRO A 13 -9.04 9.27 13.64
N ARG A 14 -10.03 9.57 14.48
CA ARG A 14 -9.90 9.63 15.95
C ARG A 14 -8.90 10.69 16.43
N ARG A 15 -7.90 10.30 17.25
CA ARG A 15 -6.93 11.21 17.87
C ARG A 15 -6.07 11.96 16.84
N GLY A 16 -5.91 11.41 15.63
CA GLY A 16 -5.13 12.04 14.56
C GLY A 16 -5.74 13.34 14.04
N ILE A 17 -7.07 13.47 14.06
CA ILE A 17 -7.78 14.67 13.62
C ILE A 17 -7.45 15.86 14.52
N GLU A 18 -7.63 15.69 15.84
CA GLU A 18 -7.38 16.77 16.80
C GLU A 18 -5.92 17.23 16.75
N SER A 19 -4.98 16.30 16.67
CA SER A 19 -3.54 16.60 16.58
C SER A 19 -3.22 17.39 15.30
N HIS A 20 -3.70 16.92 14.14
CA HIS A 20 -3.47 17.60 12.86
C HIS A 20 -3.95 19.05 12.88
N PHE A 21 -5.19 19.29 13.29
CA PHE A 21 -5.74 20.65 13.31
C PHE A 21 -5.09 21.55 14.37
N ARG A 22 -4.66 20.99 15.51
CA ARG A 22 -3.96 21.75 16.55
C ARG A 22 -2.56 22.17 16.12
N HIS A 23 -1.79 21.30 15.46
CA HIS A 23 -0.38 21.57 15.15
C HIS A 23 -0.18 22.18 13.76
N GLU A 24 -0.87 21.68 12.73
CA GLU A 24 -0.70 22.14 11.34
C GLU A 24 -1.50 23.40 11.03
N HIS A 25 -2.65 23.57 11.70
CA HIS A 25 -3.57 24.67 11.44
C HIS A 25 -3.80 25.58 12.64
N GLN A 26 -3.14 25.30 13.77
CA GLN A 26 -3.18 26.11 14.98
C GLN A 26 -4.61 26.40 15.48
N LEU A 27 -5.58 25.51 15.16
CA LEU A 27 -6.96 25.63 15.62
C LEU A 27 -7.05 25.32 17.11
N LYS A 28 -7.89 26.07 17.82
CA LYS A 28 -8.03 26.02 19.28
C LYS A 28 -9.48 26.26 19.70
N GLY A 29 -9.76 26.00 20.97
CA GLY A 29 -11.05 26.31 21.58
C GLY A 29 -12.22 25.55 20.95
N ASP A 30 -13.35 26.24 20.83
CA ASP A 30 -14.62 25.66 20.40
C ASP A 30 -14.54 25.07 18.98
N VAL A 31 -13.85 25.73 18.05
CA VAL A 31 -13.70 25.24 16.67
C VAL A 31 -13.02 23.88 16.62
N LEU A 32 -11.97 23.66 17.44
CA LEU A 32 -11.28 22.37 17.49
C LEU A 32 -12.17 21.29 18.14
N ARG A 33 -12.95 21.66 19.16
CA ARG A 33 -13.91 20.77 19.82
C ARG A 33 -15.00 20.34 18.84
N ASP A 34 -15.58 21.27 18.10
CA ASP A 34 -16.68 20.98 17.17
C ASP A 34 -16.23 20.08 16.03
N ILE A 35 -15.02 20.31 15.49
CA ILE A 35 -14.39 19.43 14.50
C ILE A 35 -14.24 18.01 15.07
N LYS A 36 -13.68 17.89 16.28
CA LYS A 36 -13.50 16.60 16.94
C LYS A 36 -14.83 15.89 17.14
N ASP A 37 -15.84 16.57 17.66
CA ASP A 37 -17.15 15.98 17.98
C ASP A 37 -17.87 15.50 16.72
N TYR A 38 -17.81 16.28 15.63
CA TYR A 38 -18.37 15.90 14.34
C TYR A 38 -17.79 14.56 13.84
N TYR A 39 -16.46 14.44 13.78
CA TYR A 39 -15.81 13.23 13.29
C TYR A 39 -15.85 12.07 14.29
N SER A 40 -16.05 12.33 15.59
CA SER A 40 -16.16 11.26 16.60
C SER A 40 -17.49 10.51 16.52
N ARG A 41 -18.52 11.12 15.93
CA ARG A 41 -19.82 10.49 15.69
C ARG A 41 -19.86 9.69 14.39
N MET A 42 -18.89 9.89 13.50
CA MET A 42 -18.76 9.07 12.30
C MET A 42 -17.97 7.81 12.64
N ASP A 43 -18.49 6.64 12.26
CA ASP A 43 -17.80 5.35 12.46
C ASP A 43 -16.65 5.18 11.45
N LEU A 44 -15.61 5.99 11.65
CA LEU A 44 -14.42 6.01 10.82
C LEU A 44 -13.44 4.97 11.34
N ALA A 45 -13.43 3.81 10.69
CA ALA A 45 -12.46 2.75 10.97
C ALA A 45 -11.02 3.29 10.89
N ASP A 46 -10.22 3.05 11.94
CA ASP A 46 -8.79 3.31 11.88
C ASP A 46 -8.15 2.19 11.03
N PRO A 47 -7.40 2.53 9.96
CA PRO A 47 -6.80 1.52 9.09
C PRO A 47 -5.79 0.61 9.80
N LYS A 48 -5.30 1.00 10.99
CA LYS A 48 -4.46 0.14 11.84
C LYS A 48 -5.27 -0.95 12.56
N CYS A 49 -6.57 -0.74 12.73
CA CYS A 49 -7.49 -1.73 13.31
C CYS A 49 -8.07 -2.68 12.26
N THR A 50 -8.07 -2.32 10.98
CA THR A 50 -8.52 -3.19 9.88
C THR A 50 -7.39 -4.06 9.31
N ALA A 51 -6.14 -3.83 9.73
CA ALA A 51 -5.00 -4.67 9.40
C ALA A 51 -4.97 -5.91 10.31
N GLU A 52 -6.07 -6.65 10.34
CA GLU A 52 -6.08 -8.03 10.83
C GLU A 52 -5.59 -8.87 9.65
N LEU A 53 -4.32 -9.27 9.67
CA LEU A 53 -3.86 -10.32 8.76
C LEU A 53 -4.57 -11.58 9.23
N ASP A 54 -5.33 -12.22 8.34
CA ASP A 54 -5.92 -13.54 8.64
C ASP A 54 -4.83 -14.46 9.19
N ALA A 55 -5.15 -15.17 10.28
CA ALA A 55 -4.18 -15.98 11.00
C ALA A 55 -3.49 -17.00 10.07
N GLU A 56 -4.21 -17.49 9.06
CA GLU A 56 -3.71 -18.37 8.02
C GLU A 56 -2.63 -17.71 7.15
N ASP A 57 -2.83 -16.45 6.74
CA ASP A 57 -1.83 -15.70 5.96
C ASP A 57 -0.60 -15.33 6.80
N ALA A 58 -0.80 -14.98 8.07
CA ALA A 58 0.30 -14.77 9.01
C ALA A 58 1.10 -16.07 9.27
N GLU A 59 0.46 -17.24 9.20
CA GLU A 59 1.11 -18.54 9.34
C GLU A 59 1.84 -18.98 8.07
N ARG A 60 1.27 -18.73 6.88
CA ARG A 60 1.94 -18.93 5.58
C ARG A 60 3.24 -18.14 5.49
N LEU A 61 3.23 -16.87 5.93
CA LEU A 61 4.42 -16.04 6.01
C LEU A 61 5.44 -16.58 7.03
N ARG A 62 5.00 -17.08 8.19
CA ARG A 62 5.87 -17.70 9.20
C ARG A 62 6.50 -19.01 8.73
N ARG A 63 5.78 -19.82 7.96
CA ARG A 63 6.29 -21.06 7.38
C ARG A 63 7.28 -20.84 6.24
N GLY A 64 7.27 -19.66 5.61
CA GLY A 64 8.13 -19.39 4.46
C GLY A 64 7.69 -20.12 3.20
N ASP A 65 6.39 -20.44 3.07
CA ASP A 65 5.81 -21.12 1.90
C ASP A 65 5.66 -20.16 0.69
N LEU A 66 6.66 -19.30 0.45
CA LEU A 66 6.76 -18.56 -0.79
C LEU A 66 7.30 -19.54 -1.84
N LYS A 67 6.40 -20.30 -2.47
CA LYS A 67 6.74 -21.10 -3.65
C LYS A 67 7.04 -20.13 -4.80
N GLU A 68 8.26 -19.62 -4.85
CA GLU A 68 8.83 -18.99 -6.02
C GLU A 68 9.36 -20.07 -6.95
N ASP A 69 8.46 -20.87 -7.52
CA ASP A 69 8.77 -21.47 -8.81
C ASP A 69 8.64 -20.38 -9.88
N MET A 70 9.66 -19.51 -9.95
CA MET A 70 10.01 -18.94 -11.25
C MET A 70 10.37 -20.12 -12.14
N ASP A 71 9.39 -20.60 -12.90
CA ASP A 71 9.53 -21.72 -13.81
C ASP A 71 10.56 -21.34 -14.89
N ARG A 72 11.80 -21.79 -14.69
CA ARG A 72 12.94 -21.58 -15.57
C ARG A 72 12.65 -22.09 -16.98
N ASP A 73 11.66 -22.97 -17.14
CA ASP A 73 11.23 -23.54 -18.40
C ASP A 73 10.06 -22.80 -19.06
N SER A 74 9.62 -21.66 -18.50
CA SER A 74 8.59 -20.80 -19.07
C SER A 74 8.79 -20.60 -20.57
N SER A 75 7.74 -20.84 -21.34
CA SER A 75 7.71 -20.72 -22.81
C SER A 75 8.31 -19.40 -23.32
N TRP A 76 8.16 -18.31 -22.55
CA TRP A 76 8.73 -17.00 -22.87
C TRP A 76 10.27 -16.93 -22.75
N VAL A 77 10.87 -17.67 -21.81
CA VAL A 77 12.33 -17.77 -21.66
C VAL A 77 12.92 -18.50 -22.87
N LYS A 78 12.34 -19.65 -23.23
CA LYS A 78 12.77 -20.43 -24.42
C LYS A 78 12.66 -19.63 -25.72
N ARG A 79 11.58 -18.86 -25.89
CA ARG A 79 11.39 -17.99 -27.06
C ARG A 79 12.48 -16.92 -27.18
N ARG A 80 12.99 -16.42 -26.06
CA ARG A 80 14.08 -15.43 -26.03
C ARG A 80 15.42 -16.04 -26.45
N ASP A 81 15.72 -17.26 -26.00
CA ASP A 81 16.96 -17.96 -26.35
C ASP A 81 16.99 -18.36 -27.83
N GLU A 82 15.86 -18.81 -28.40
CA GLU A 82 15.73 -19.09 -29.83
C GLU A 82 15.90 -17.83 -30.69
N ALA A 83 15.31 -16.70 -30.26
CA ALA A 83 15.50 -15.41 -30.93
C ALA A 83 16.97 -14.96 -30.88
N GLY A 84 17.65 -15.18 -29.76
CA GLY A 84 19.09 -14.92 -29.63
C GLY A 84 19.96 -15.80 -30.54
N SER A 85 19.56 -17.07 -30.76
CA SER A 85 20.26 -17.99 -31.65
C SER A 85 20.12 -17.61 -33.14
N LYS A 86 18.96 -17.12 -33.56
CA LYS A 86 18.70 -16.61 -34.93
C LYS A 86 19.53 -15.36 -35.28
N ILE A 87 19.81 -14.49 -34.31
CA ILE A 87 20.59 -13.27 -34.53
C ILE A 87 22.09 -13.60 -34.73
N LYS A 88 22.61 -14.63 -34.06
CA LYS A 88 24.00 -15.07 -34.18
C LYS A 88 24.28 -15.75 -35.53
N THR A 89 23.37 -16.62 -35.95
CA THR A 89 23.47 -17.32 -37.25
C THR A 89 23.32 -16.39 -38.46
N ALA A 90 22.57 -15.28 -38.32
CA ALA A 90 22.48 -14.24 -39.36
C ALA A 90 23.78 -13.41 -39.51
N ARG A 91 24.59 -13.30 -38.45
CA ARG A 91 25.87 -12.58 -38.46
C ARG A 91 27.02 -13.40 -39.04
N GLU A 92 26.93 -14.73 -39.01
CA GLU A 92 27.96 -15.64 -39.52
C GLU A 92 27.81 -15.98 -41.01
N ASN A 93 26.67 -15.65 -41.62
CA ASN A 93 26.36 -15.93 -43.04
C ASN A 93 26.24 -14.67 -43.91
N GLY A 94 26.83 -13.54 -43.49
CA GLY A 94 26.82 -12.26 -44.21
C GLY A 94 28.21 -11.84 -44.67
#